data_AF-A0A381I7R5-F1
#
_entry.id   AF-A0A381I7R5-F1
#
_cell.length_a   1.000
_cell.length_b   1.000
_cell.length_c   1.000
_cell.angle_alpha   90.00
_cell.angle_beta   90.00
_cell.angle_gamma   90.00
#
_symmetry.space_group_name_H-M   'P 1'
#
loop_
_entity.id
_entity.type
_entity.pdbx_description
1 polymer ?
#
loop_
_entity_poly.entity_id
_entity_poly.type
_entity_poly.pdbx_seq_one_letter_code
_entity_poly.pdbx_strand_id
1 'polypeptide(L)'
;MENTKRYIGIAFDEPSRYRRLEKNCIAPLYEAKMTEKDCLKYLEKKGFYYDIHHRFKRTGCYLCPKQSLDSLRTLRKYYPDLWAGMLKLDKDSPTTFRADGTTVHDLEKRFRNEDIENERQISFFQNREGEHMTNKEMCKSNNLDEREVCKSFGKEICASCINDKGDCESKDCDIAYENWLEKEIVNYV
;
A
#
# COMPACT_ATOMS: atom_id res chain seq x y z
N MET A 1 -41.47 -21.71 12.83
CA MET A 1 -40.00 -21.67 12.62
C MET A 1 -39.33 -20.94 13.80
N GLU A 2 -39.74 -21.22 15.04
CA GLU A 2 -39.54 -20.28 16.16
C GLU A 2 -38.39 -20.66 17.12
N ASN A 3 -37.55 -21.64 16.76
CA ASN A 3 -36.52 -22.14 17.67
C ASN A 3 -35.11 -22.30 17.05
N THR A 4 -34.85 -21.74 15.88
CA THR A 4 -33.54 -21.85 15.21
C THR A 4 -32.66 -20.66 15.57
N LYS A 5 -31.65 -20.88 16.41
CA LYS A 5 -30.57 -19.91 16.69
C LYS A 5 -29.49 -19.99 15.63
N ARG A 6 -29.03 -18.83 15.13
CA ARG A 6 -27.94 -18.73 14.13
C ARG A 6 -26.76 -18.01 14.75
N TYR A 7 -25.59 -18.63 14.75
CA TYR A 7 -24.37 -18.00 15.22
C TYR A 7 -23.62 -17.36 14.05
N ILE A 8 -23.28 -16.08 14.18
CA ILE A 8 -22.65 -15.29 13.12
C ILE A 8 -21.35 -14.67 13.64
N GLY A 9 -20.27 -14.84 12.88
CA GLY A 9 -18.99 -14.18 13.13
C GLY A 9 -19.04 -12.70 12.70
N ILE A 10 -19.39 -11.82 13.64
CA ILE A 10 -19.30 -10.37 13.50
C ILE A 10 -18.43 -9.87 14.65
N ALA A 11 -17.33 -9.20 14.33
CA ALA A 11 -16.44 -8.65 15.33
C ALA A 11 -16.98 -7.35 15.94
N PHE A 12 -16.51 -6.99 17.13
CA PHE A 12 -16.99 -5.83 17.89
C PHE A 12 -16.85 -4.49 17.14
N ASP A 13 -15.81 -4.38 16.31
CA ASP A 13 -15.51 -3.24 15.44
C ASP A 13 -16.35 -3.20 14.14
N GLU A 14 -17.37 -4.07 14.01
CA GLU A 14 -18.32 -4.08 12.89
C GLU A 14 -19.77 -3.72 13.28
N PRO A 15 -20.02 -2.56 13.95
CA PRO A 15 -21.33 -2.23 14.52
C PRO A 15 -22.44 -2.05 13.46
N SER A 16 -22.09 -1.68 12.23
CA SER A 16 -23.05 -1.58 11.12
C SER A 16 -23.59 -2.95 10.70
N ARG A 17 -22.76 -4.00 10.71
CA ARG A 17 -23.17 -5.37 10.39
C ARG A 17 -23.98 -5.96 11.52
N TYR A 18 -23.58 -5.72 12.77
CA TYR A 18 -24.31 -6.19 13.96
C TYR A 18 -25.75 -5.64 13.99
N ARG A 19 -25.94 -4.35 13.71
CA ARG A 19 -27.28 -3.72 13.67
C ARG A 19 -28.25 -4.32 12.66
N ARG A 20 -27.75 -5.04 11.64
CA ARG A 20 -28.55 -5.68 10.60
C ARG A 20 -28.95 -7.12 10.92
N LEU A 21 -28.56 -7.63 12.08
CA LEU A 21 -28.86 -9.00 12.49
C LEU A 21 -30.34 -9.18 12.78
N GLU A 22 -30.86 -10.33 12.34
CA GLU A 22 -32.19 -10.79 12.71
C GLU A 22 -32.23 -11.17 14.20
N LYS A 23 -33.42 -11.16 14.81
CA LYS A 23 -33.60 -11.43 16.25
C LYS A 23 -33.11 -12.82 16.70
N ASN A 24 -33.08 -13.79 15.78
CA ASN A 24 -32.61 -15.14 16.04
C ASN A 24 -31.10 -15.34 15.77
N CYS A 25 -30.39 -14.28 15.41
CA CYS A 25 -28.94 -14.30 15.21
C CYS A 25 -28.21 -13.88 16.49
N ILE A 26 -27.18 -14.65 16.84
CA ILE A 26 -26.28 -14.42 17.97
C ILE A 26 -24.90 -14.12 17.38
N ALA A 27 -24.23 -13.08 17.88
CA ALA A 27 -22.88 -12.72 17.43
C ALA A 27 -21.90 -12.80 18.62
N PRO A 28 -21.37 -14.01 18.93
CA PRO A 28 -20.58 -14.23 20.13
C PRO A 28 -19.35 -13.32 20.24
N LEU A 29 -18.69 -13.03 19.11
CA LEU A 29 -17.51 -12.17 19.08
C LEU A 29 -17.87 -10.72 19.43
N TYR A 30 -19.00 -10.22 18.93
CA TYR A 30 -19.51 -8.89 19.25
C TYR A 30 -19.92 -8.80 20.72
N GLU A 31 -20.65 -9.79 21.23
CA GLU A 31 -21.10 -9.86 22.63
C GLU A 31 -19.91 -9.96 23.61
N ALA A 32 -18.87 -10.69 23.24
CA ALA A 32 -17.62 -10.80 23.99
C ALA A 32 -16.68 -9.57 23.81
N LYS A 33 -17.11 -8.55 23.06
CA LYS A 33 -16.33 -7.34 22.74
C LYS A 33 -14.97 -7.64 22.08
N MET A 34 -14.89 -8.70 21.28
CA MET A 34 -13.68 -9.08 20.55
C MET A 34 -13.62 -8.37 19.20
N THR A 35 -12.58 -7.59 18.95
CA THR A 35 -12.32 -6.99 17.64
C THR A 35 -11.74 -8.01 16.65
N GLU A 36 -11.72 -7.69 15.35
CA GLU A 36 -11.05 -8.54 14.35
C GLU A 36 -9.58 -8.79 14.71
N LYS A 37 -8.89 -7.75 15.21
CA LYS A 37 -7.51 -7.83 15.68
C LYS A 37 -7.35 -8.79 16.86
N ASP A 38 -8.28 -8.79 17.81
CA ASP A 38 -8.24 -9.71 18.96
C ASP A 38 -8.48 -11.15 18.51
N CYS A 39 -9.37 -11.35 17.54
CA CYS A 39 -9.62 -12.66 16.94
C CYS A 39 -8.36 -13.21 16.25
N LEU A 40 -7.65 -12.38 15.47
CA LEU A 40 -6.41 -12.79 14.81
C LEU A 40 -5.31 -13.18 15.83
N LYS A 41 -5.12 -12.38 16.89
CA LYS A 41 -4.19 -12.71 17.99
C LYS A 41 -4.57 -14.01 18.69
N TYR A 42 -5.87 -14.26 18.87
CA TYR A 42 -6.36 -15.49 19.46
C TYR A 42 -6.02 -16.70 18.59
N LEU A 43 -6.22 -16.60 17.26
CA LEU A 43 -5.83 -17.65 16.31
C LEU A 43 -4.32 -17.90 16.35
N GLU A 44 -3.51 -16.85 16.38
CA GLU A 44 -2.05 -16.95 16.50
C GLU A 44 -1.63 -17.70 17.76
N LYS A 45 -2.14 -17.29 18.92
CA LYS A 45 -1.87 -17.97 20.21
C LYS A 45 -2.27 -19.45 20.21
N LYS A 46 -3.28 -19.82 19.43
CA LYS A 46 -3.78 -21.19 19.32
C LYS A 46 -3.11 -22.02 18.22
N GLY A 47 -2.19 -21.45 17.46
CA GLY A 47 -1.53 -22.12 16.34
C GLY A 47 -2.41 -22.27 15.09
N PHE A 48 -3.45 -21.44 14.95
CA PHE A 48 -4.36 -21.41 13.81
C PHE A 48 -4.16 -20.18 12.90
N TYR A 49 -3.01 -19.53 13.01
CA TYR A 49 -2.64 -18.41 12.14
C TYR A 49 -1.64 -18.91 11.08
N TYR A 50 -2.13 -19.02 9.86
CA TYR A 50 -1.41 -19.53 8.69
C TYR A 50 -1.04 -18.41 7.70
N ASP A 51 -0.17 -18.71 6.74
CA ASP A 51 0.26 -17.80 5.66
C ASP A 51 -0.89 -17.09 4.92
N ILE A 52 -2.03 -17.77 4.78
CA ILE A 52 -3.20 -17.18 4.12
C ILE A 52 -3.71 -15.92 4.84
N HIS A 53 -3.54 -15.83 6.16
CA HIS A 53 -3.94 -14.67 6.96
C HIS A 53 -2.99 -13.49 6.81
N HIS A 54 -1.72 -13.73 6.42
CA HIS A 54 -0.78 -12.68 6.06
C HIS A 54 -1.04 -12.10 4.67
N ARG A 55 -1.55 -12.92 3.75
CA ARG A 55 -1.73 -12.53 2.34
C ARG A 55 -3.09 -11.94 2.03
N PHE A 56 -4.14 -12.39 2.71
CA PHE A 56 -5.51 -11.96 2.42
C PHE A 56 -6.13 -11.23 3.60
N LYS A 57 -6.64 -10.02 3.35
CA LYS A 57 -7.47 -9.28 4.32
C LYS A 57 -8.74 -10.05 4.70
N ARG A 58 -9.31 -10.82 3.78
CA ARG A 58 -10.40 -11.75 4.06
C ARG A 58 -10.13 -13.08 3.36
N THR A 59 -10.15 -14.16 4.12
CA THR A 59 -10.09 -15.50 3.55
C THR A 59 -11.43 -15.85 2.90
N GLY A 60 -11.37 -16.57 1.79
CA GLY A 60 -12.56 -16.95 1.02
C GLY A 60 -12.22 -18.01 -0.02
N CYS A 61 -13.25 -18.54 -0.67
CA CYS A 61 -13.06 -19.46 -1.79
C CYS A 61 -12.38 -18.73 -2.95
N TYR A 62 -11.37 -19.36 -3.55
CA TYR A 62 -10.63 -18.81 -4.70
C TYR A 62 -11.51 -18.69 -5.97
N LEU A 63 -12.64 -19.42 -6.04
CA LEU A 63 -13.63 -19.32 -7.11
C LEU A 63 -14.74 -18.30 -6.80
N CYS A 64 -14.62 -17.52 -5.73
CA CYS A 64 -15.69 -16.61 -5.34
C CYS A 64 -15.70 -15.37 -6.25
N PRO A 65 -16.78 -15.14 -7.01
CA PRO A 65 -16.85 -13.99 -7.93
C PRO A 65 -16.96 -12.64 -7.22
N LYS A 66 -17.20 -12.66 -5.89
CA LYS A 66 -17.28 -11.48 -5.02
C LYS A 66 -15.94 -11.10 -4.39
N GLN A 67 -14.84 -11.77 -4.74
CA GLN A 67 -13.52 -11.37 -4.28
C GLN A 67 -13.14 -9.96 -4.77
N SER A 68 -12.42 -9.23 -3.94
CA SER A 68 -11.83 -7.94 -4.34
C SER A 68 -10.76 -8.16 -5.40
N LEU A 69 -10.49 -7.14 -6.22
CA LEU A 69 -9.39 -7.20 -7.20
C LEU A 69 -8.04 -7.44 -6.52
N ASP A 70 -7.84 -6.85 -5.35
CA ASP A 70 -6.62 -7.06 -4.55
C ASP A 70 -6.43 -8.52 -4.11
N SER A 71 -7.51 -9.18 -3.68
CA SER A 71 -7.47 -10.62 -3.38
C SER A 71 -7.17 -11.45 -4.62
N LEU A 72 -7.73 -11.07 -5.78
CA LEU A 72 -7.49 -11.79 -7.04
C LEU A 72 -6.07 -11.59 -7.56
N ARG A 73 -5.47 -10.40 -7.39
CA ARG A 73 -4.04 -10.15 -7.66
C ARG A 73 -3.15 -10.99 -6.76
N THR A 74 -3.46 -11.03 -5.47
CA THR A 74 -2.75 -11.86 -4.48
C THR A 74 -2.83 -13.34 -4.86
N LEU A 75 -4.03 -13.81 -5.24
CA LEU A 75 -4.25 -15.17 -5.69
C LEU A 75 -3.42 -15.49 -6.94
N ARG A 76 -3.49 -14.64 -7.98
CA ARG A 76 -2.69 -14.78 -9.21
C ARG A 76 -1.18 -14.85 -8.93
N LYS A 77 -0.68 -13.99 -8.03
CA LYS A 77 0.75 -13.88 -7.72
C LYS A 77 1.29 -15.05 -6.89
N TYR A 78 0.58 -15.46 -5.85
CA TYR A 78 1.10 -16.40 -4.86
C TYR A 78 0.54 -17.82 -4.99
N TYR A 79 -0.52 -18.01 -5.77
CA TYR A 79 -1.17 -19.31 -5.99
C TYR A 79 -1.46 -19.53 -7.49
N PRO A 80 -0.41 -19.56 -8.34
CA PRO A 80 -0.56 -19.59 -9.79
C PRO A 80 -1.31 -20.83 -10.28
N ASP A 81 -1.19 -21.98 -9.61
CA ASP A 81 -1.91 -23.20 -9.97
C ASP A 81 -3.42 -23.04 -9.80
N LEU A 82 -3.86 -22.38 -8.73
CA LEU A 82 -5.28 -22.07 -8.52
C LEU A 82 -5.78 -21.09 -9.57
N TRP A 83 -4.99 -20.08 -9.90
CA TRP A 83 -5.33 -19.10 -10.94
C TRP A 83 -5.42 -19.74 -12.33
N ALA A 84 -4.49 -20.63 -12.69
CA ALA A 84 -4.55 -21.41 -13.92
C ALA A 84 -5.80 -22.30 -13.96
N GLY A 85 -6.16 -22.90 -12.82
CA GLY A 85 -7.43 -23.61 -12.65
C GLY A 85 -8.64 -22.72 -12.91
N MET A 86 -8.65 -21.49 -12.40
CA MET A 86 -9.73 -20.52 -12.65
C MET A 86 -9.85 -20.17 -14.14
N LEU A 87 -8.73 -19.92 -14.83
CA LEU A 87 -8.74 -19.64 -16.27
C LEU A 87 -9.34 -20.81 -17.06
N LYS A 88 -8.97 -22.04 -16.70
CA LYS A 88 -9.56 -23.24 -17.33
C LYS A 88 -11.08 -23.32 -17.08
N LEU A 89 -11.50 -23.19 -15.82
CA LEU A 89 -12.91 -23.29 -15.44
C LEU A 89 -13.76 -22.18 -16.07
N ASP A 90 -13.23 -20.97 -16.17
CA ASP A 90 -13.89 -19.82 -16.81
C ASP A 90 -14.09 -20.05 -18.31
N LYS A 91 -13.14 -20.70 -18.99
CA LYS A 91 -13.28 -21.11 -20.40
C LYS A 91 -14.37 -22.16 -20.61
N ASP A 92 -14.48 -23.10 -19.69
CA ASP A 92 -15.45 -24.20 -19.76
C ASP A 92 -16.85 -23.79 -19.26
N SER A 93 -16.96 -22.64 -18.60
CA SER A 93 -18.18 -22.15 -17.98
C SER A 93 -19.15 -21.53 -19.00
N PRO A 94 -20.46 -21.83 -18.92
CA PRO A 94 -21.47 -21.16 -19.75
C PRO A 94 -21.79 -19.73 -19.28
N THR A 95 -21.25 -19.31 -18.13
CA THR A 95 -21.42 -17.98 -17.54
C THR A 95 -20.07 -17.35 -17.24
N THR A 96 -20.02 -16.02 -17.24
CA THR A 96 -18.84 -15.25 -16.85
C THR A 96 -18.58 -15.35 -15.35
N PHE A 97 -17.31 -15.21 -14.96
CA PHE A 97 -16.90 -15.22 -13.56
C PHE A 97 -17.67 -14.18 -12.73
N ARG A 98 -17.70 -12.91 -13.15
CA ARG A 98 -18.50 -11.87 -12.48
C ARG A 98 -19.88 -11.75 -13.11
N ALA A 99 -20.84 -11.34 -12.28
CA ALA A 99 -22.22 -11.10 -12.69
C ALA A 99 -22.38 -9.91 -13.68
N ASP A 100 -21.37 -9.04 -13.78
CA ASP A 100 -21.33 -7.91 -14.71
C ASP A 100 -20.80 -8.28 -16.10
N GLY A 101 -20.53 -9.56 -16.37
CA GLY A 101 -19.98 -10.04 -17.63
C GLY A 101 -18.46 -10.16 -17.64
N THR A 102 -17.74 -9.76 -16.59
CA THR A 102 -16.27 -9.87 -16.55
C THR A 102 -15.83 -11.32 -16.41
N THR A 103 -14.97 -11.79 -17.30
CA THR A 103 -14.34 -13.12 -17.26
C THR A 103 -13.05 -13.14 -16.44
N VAL A 104 -12.54 -14.32 -16.07
CA VAL A 104 -11.19 -14.42 -15.46
C VAL A 104 -10.12 -14.01 -16.47
N HIS A 105 -10.34 -14.25 -17.76
CA HIS A 105 -9.43 -13.84 -18.83
C HIS A 105 -9.34 -12.32 -18.99
N ASP A 106 -10.44 -11.58 -18.81
CA ASP A 106 -10.44 -10.11 -18.77
C ASP A 106 -9.61 -9.59 -17.60
N LEU A 107 -9.73 -10.24 -16.44
CA LEU A 107 -8.95 -9.91 -15.25
C LEU A 107 -7.46 -10.23 -15.47
N GLU A 108 -7.12 -11.35 -16.09
CA GLU A 108 -5.73 -11.68 -16.45
C GLU A 108 -5.13 -10.62 -17.37
N LYS A 109 -5.86 -10.23 -18.41
CA LYS A 109 -5.42 -9.16 -19.33
C LYS A 109 -5.20 -7.85 -18.59
N ARG A 110 -6.13 -7.49 -17.70
CA ARG A 110 -6.02 -6.29 -16.87
C ARG A 110 -4.78 -6.34 -15.97
N PHE A 111 -4.59 -7.41 -15.21
CA PHE A 111 -3.48 -7.53 -14.27
C PHE A 111 -2.13 -7.54 -14.98
N ARG A 112 -2.02 -8.20 -16.13
CA ARG A 112 -0.81 -8.13 -16.96
C ARG A 112 -0.49 -6.71 -17.42
N ASN A 113 -1.49 -5.93 -17.80
CA ASN A 113 -1.27 -4.52 -18.18
C ASN A 113 -0.84 -3.68 -16.97
N GLU A 114 -1.42 -3.92 -15.80
CA GLU A 114 -0.99 -3.29 -14.55
C GLU A 114 0.46 -3.65 -14.20
N ASP A 115 0.87 -4.91 -14.39
CA ASP A 115 2.26 -5.34 -14.17
C ASP A 115 3.23 -4.59 -15.10
N ILE A 116 2.92 -4.52 -16.40
CA ILE A 116 3.74 -3.79 -17.39
C ILE A 116 3.85 -2.29 -17.03
N GLU A 117 2.76 -1.68 -16.60
CA GLU A 117 2.75 -0.26 -16.22
C GLU A 117 3.58 -0.02 -14.95
N ASN A 118 3.47 -0.90 -13.95
CA ASN A 118 4.31 -0.84 -12.76
C ASN A 118 5.79 -1.01 -13.09
N GLU A 119 6.14 -1.95 -13.97
CA GLU A 119 7.52 -2.16 -14.43
C GLU A 119 8.06 -0.91 -15.15
N ARG A 120 7.25 -0.28 -16.01
CA ARG A 120 7.62 0.99 -16.67
C ARG A 120 7.89 2.09 -15.66
N GLN A 121 7.00 2.25 -14.67
CA GLN A 121 7.18 3.24 -13.62
C GLN A 121 8.45 2.97 -12.81
N ILE A 122 8.67 1.72 -12.37
CA ILE A 122 9.89 1.32 -11.67
C ILE A 122 11.13 1.64 -12.50
N SER A 123 11.13 1.27 -13.79
CA SER A 123 12.25 1.58 -14.68
C SER A 123 12.48 3.09 -14.84
N PHE A 124 11.41 3.88 -14.89
CA PHE A 124 11.50 5.33 -14.98
C PHE A 124 12.08 5.96 -13.71
N PHE A 125 11.69 5.47 -12.52
CA PHE A 125 12.24 5.94 -11.24
C PHE A 125 13.68 5.49 -11.05
N GLN A 126 14.02 4.24 -11.37
CA GLN A 126 15.40 3.73 -11.31
C GLN A 126 16.34 4.48 -12.26
N ASN A 127 15.84 4.88 -13.44
CA ASN A 127 16.60 5.72 -14.37
C ASN A 127 16.78 7.16 -13.84
N ARG A 128 15.95 7.63 -12.89
CA ARG A 128 16.08 8.94 -12.23
C ARG A 128 16.93 8.90 -10.96
N GLU A 129 17.00 7.77 -10.27
CA GLU A 129 17.96 7.54 -9.16
C GLU A 129 19.42 7.58 -9.66
N GLY A 130 19.66 7.56 -10.97
CA GLY A 130 20.97 7.85 -11.59
C GLY A 130 21.34 9.32 -11.73
N GLU A 131 20.44 10.27 -11.41
CA GLU A 131 20.66 11.73 -11.49
C GLU A 131 20.55 12.41 -10.11
N HIS A 132 21.01 11.74 -9.03
CA HIS A 132 21.22 12.43 -7.76
C HIS A 132 22.48 13.30 -7.86
N MET A 133 22.26 14.61 -7.80
CA MET A 133 23.33 15.60 -7.81
C MET A 133 23.26 16.40 -6.51
N THR A 134 24.41 16.52 -5.84
CA THR A 134 24.56 17.41 -4.70
C THR A 134 24.40 18.87 -5.15
N ASN A 135 23.97 19.76 -4.26
CA ASN A 135 23.93 21.20 -4.56
C ASN A 135 25.31 21.71 -5.01
N LYS A 136 26.39 21.14 -4.46
CA LYS A 136 27.77 21.41 -4.91
C LYS A 136 28.01 21.08 -6.39
N GLU A 137 27.54 19.94 -6.85
CA GLU A 137 27.65 19.53 -8.25
C GLU A 137 26.73 20.36 -9.15
N MET A 138 25.54 20.72 -8.68
CA MET A 138 24.64 21.65 -9.38
C MET A 138 25.28 23.04 -9.56
N CYS A 139 25.90 23.60 -8.51
CA CYS A 139 26.58 24.89 -8.62
C CYS A 139 27.71 24.84 -9.64
N LYS A 140 28.47 23.74 -9.67
CA LYS A 140 29.53 23.51 -10.67
C LYS A 140 28.97 23.40 -12.09
N SER A 141 27.89 22.65 -12.31
CA SER A 141 27.29 22.48 -13.63
C SER A 141 26.72 23.77 -14.19
N ASN A 142 26.23 24.65 -13.31
CA ASN A 142 25.69 25.97 -13.66
C ASN A 142 26.76 27.08 -13.65
N ASN A 143 28.03 26.76 -13.38
CA ASN A 143 29.15 27.69 -13.32
C ASN A 143 28.90 28.89 -12.37
N LEU A 144 28.27 28.63 -11.22
CA LEU A 144 27.94 29.63 -10.20
C LEU A 144 29.06 29.75 -9.17
N ASP A 145 29.37 30.98 -8.77
CA ASP A 145 30.26 31.26 -7.63
C ASP A 145 29.50 31.42 -6.29
N GLU A 146 30.22 31.45 -5.18
CA GLU A 146 29.64 31.55 -3.82
C GLU A 146 28.69 32.75 -3.67
N ARG A 147 29.02 33.88 -4.30
CA ARG A 147 28.21 35.09 -4.19
C ARG A 147 26.90 34.95 -4.97
N GLU A 148 26.95 34.34 -6.14
CA GLU A 148 25.78 34.04 -6.96
C GLU A 148 24.88 32.97 -6.32
N VAL A 149 25.48 32.00 -5.65
CA VAL A 149 24.77 30.96 -4.89
C VAL A 149 24.04 31.58 -3.70
N CYS A 150 24.72 32.36 -2.86
CA CYS A 150 24.10 33.04 -1.72
C CYS A 150 22.95 33.97 -2.14
N LYS A 151 23.07 34.61 -3.32
CA LYS A 151 22.02 35.45 -3.88
C LYS A 151 20.81 34.65 -4.38
N SER A 152 21.05 33.53 -5.03
CA SER A 152 20.01 32.72 -5.68
C SER A 152 19.30 31.77 -4.72
N PHE A 153 20.03 31.19 -3.76
CA PHE A 153 19.58 30.10 -2.89
C PHE A 153 19.57 30.46 -1.40
N GLY A 154 19.70 31.75 -1.05
CA GLY A 154 19.84 32.19 0.35
C GLY A 154 18.77 31.67 1.32
N LYS A 155 17.52 31.49 0.85
CA LYS A 155 16.44 30.90 1.68
C LYS A 155 16.67 29.42 1.99
N GLU A 156 17.15 28.65 1.03
CA GLU A 156 17.40 27.22 1.18
C GLU A 156 18.66 26.95 2.01
N ILE A 157 19.67 27.80 1.83
CA ILE A 157 20.86 27.83 2.68
C ILE A 157 20.44 28.10 4.14
N CYS A 158 19.66 29.16 4.38
CA CYS A 158 19.16 29.47 5.72
C CYS A 158 18.28 28.34 6.30
N ALA A 159 17.47 27.67 5.48
CA ALA A 159 16.68 26.52 5.90
C ALA A 159 17.51 25.28 6.27
N SER A 160 18.79 25.24 5.86
CA SER A 160 19.75 24.19 6.24
C SER A 160 20.57 24.56 7.49
N CYS A 161 20.29 25.73 8.08
CA CYS A 161 20.86 26.17 9.34
C CYS A 161 20.30 25.37 10.52
N ILE A 162 21.19 24.94 11.40
CA ILE A 162 20.85 24.20 12.63
C ILE A 162 20.82 25.08 13.88
N ASN A 163 21.08 26.38 13.72
CA ASN A 163 21.08 27.34 14.83
C ASN A 163 19.64 27.69 15.25
N ASP A 164 19.40 27.72 16.56
CA ASP A 164 18.11 28.04 17.18
C ASP A 164 18.04 29.44 17.81
N LYS A 165 19.13 30.22 17.70
CA LYS A 165 19.20 31.60 18.19
C LYS A 165 18.44 32.56 17.28
N GLY A 166 17.81 33.57 17.89
CA GLY A 166 17.04 34.60 17.18
C GLY A 166 17.87 35.47 16.23
N ASP A 167 19.16 35.63 16.51
CA ASP A 167 20.14 36.29 15.63
C ASP A 167 21.30 35.33 15.34
N CYS A 168 21.57 35.08 14.06
CA CYS A 168 22.67 34.22 13.63
C CYS A 168 23.99 35.01 13.50
N GLU A 169 25.09 34.40 13.93
CA GLU A 169 26.44 34.92 13.69
C GLU A 169 26.96 34.43 12.32
N SER A 170 27.99 35.09 11.77
CA SER A 170 28.56 34.72 10.45
C SER A 170 28.92 33.23 10.34
N LYS A 171 29.50 32.67 11.41
CA LYS A 171 29.86 31.25 11.47
C LYS A 171 28.67 30.30 11.29
N ASP A 172 27.48 30.73 11.70
CA ASP A 172 26.26 29.94 11.60
C ASP A 172 25.76 29.91 10.14
N CYS A 173 25.97 31.01 9.41
CA CYS A 173 25.70 31.09 7.97
C CYS A 173 26.65 30.22 7.15
N ASP A 174 27.94 30.18 7.51
CA ASP A 174 28.93 29.34 6.83
C ASP A 174 28.60 27.84 6.99
N ILE A 175 28.19 27.43 8.19
CA ILE A 175 27.73 26.05 8.45
C ILE A 175 26.46 25.75 7.65
N ALA A 176 25.51 26.67 7.60
CA ALA A 176 24.28 26.51 6.82
C ALA A 176 24.57 26.36 5.32
N TYR A 177 25.57 27.07 4.81
CA TYR A 177 26.02 26.98 3.42
C TYR A 177 26.66 25.63 3.11
N GLU A 178 27.59 25.14 3.94
CA GLU A 178 28.20 23.82 3.75
C GLU A 178 27.16 22.69 3.84
N ASN A 179 26.26 22.75 4.83
CA ASN A 179 25.15 21.80 4.96
C ASN A 179 24.25 21.81 3.72
N TRP A 180 24.01 22.98 3.14
CA TRP A 180 23.23 23.10 1.91
C TRP A 180 24.00 22.54 0.71
N LEU A 181 25.31 22.79 0.57
CA LEU A 181 26.12 22.28 -0.55
C LEU A 181 26.18 20.75 -0.59
N GLU A 182 26.18 20.10 0.57
CA GLU A 182 26.19 18.64 0.72
C GLU A 182 24.80 18.00 0.58
N LYS A 183 23.75 18.81 0.43
CA LYS A 183 22.38 18.33 0.29
C LYS A 183 22.11 17.84 -1.13
N GLU A 184 21.35 16.75 -1.23
CA GLU A 184 20.87 16.22 -2.51
C GLU A 184 19.61 16.97 -2.97
N ILE A 185 19.54 17.28 -4.26
CA ILE A 185 18.33 17.84 -4.87
C ILE A 185 17.30 16.72 -5.01
N VAL A 186 16.36 16.66 -4.07
CA VAL A 186 15.15 15.85 -4.21
C VAL A 186 14.18 16.63 -5.09
N ASN A 187 14.29 16.47 -6.41
CA ASN A 187 13.20 16.87 -7.30
C ASN A 187 12.03 15.93 -7.04
N TYR A 188 11.02 16.47 -6.36
CA TYR A 188 9.83 15.79 -5.87
C TYR A 188 9.18 14.85 -6.92
N VAL A 189 8.75 13.70 -6.42
CA VAL A 189 7.83 12.71 -7.04
C VAL A 189 6.60 13.38 -7.65
#